data_AF-A0A430L8X6-F1
#
_entry.id   AF-A0A430L8X6-F1
#
_cell.length_a   1.000
_cell.length_b   1.000
_cell.length_c   1.000
_cell.angle_alpha   90.00
_cell.angle_beta   90.00
_cell.angle_gamma   90.00
#
_symmetry.space_group_name_H-M   'P 1'
#
loop_
_entity.id
_entity.type
_entity.pdbx_description
1 polymer ?
#
loop_
_entity_poly.entity_id
_entity_poly.type
_entity_poly.pdbx_seq_one_letter_code
_entity_poly.pdbx_strand_id
1 'polypeptide(L)'
;FGYNNQKESAGISLEEYKANLEKLATEVKEAGGTPILITSLTRRKFDGDRVRENLKEQREQTIAAAKAVRTTWLDLNRASTDYINAIGETNGSYYNLKEGDNTHLNVAGEKVFGRMVADLLGRKRGQLRRYLAPNKALSEKIWAGEFATGDE
;
A
#
# COMPACT_ATOMS: atom_id res chain seq x y z
N PHE A 1 -1.10 8.29 2.46
CA PHE A 1 -2.40 8.92 2.79
C PHE A 1 -3.53 7.91 2.60
N GLY A 2 -4.75 8.21 3.05
CA GLY A 2 -5.92 7.33 2.88
C GLY A 2 -6.60 6.98 4.21
N TYR A 3 -5.92 6.27 5.12
CA TYR A 3 -6.53 5.78 6.37
C TYR A 3 -7.21 6.85 7.23
N ASN A 4 -6.56 8.01 7.41
CA ASN A 4 -7.11 9.10 8.22
C ASN A 4 -8.08 9.98 7.41
N ASN A 5 -7.80 10.20 6.12
CA ASN A 5 -8.67 10.97 5.23
C ASN A 5 -10.05 10.30 5.03
N GLN A 6 -10.12 8.98 5.15
CA GLN A 6 -11.35 8.18 5.04
C GLN A 6 -12.30 8.35 6.25
N LYS A 7 -11.84 8.92 7.37
CA LYS A 7 -12.68 9.11 8.55
C LYS A 7 -13.57 10.33 8.34
N GLU A 8 -14.86 10.20 8.67
CA GLU A 8 -15.80 11.33 8.64
C GLU A 8 -15.29 12.53 9.45
N SER A 9 -14.68 12.28 10.62
CA SER A 9 -14.09 13.31 11.47
C SER A 9 -12.91 14.07 10.85
N ALA A 10 -12.34 13.59 9.73
CA ALA A 10 -11.35 14.35 8.99
C ALA A 10 -11.99 15.51 8.21
N GLY A 11 -13.29 15.45 7.92
CA GLY A 11 -14.00 16.47 7.16
C GLY A 11 -13.48 16.65 5.73
N ILE A 12 -12.89 15.60 5.13
CA ILE A 12 -12.29 15.62 3.80
C ILE A 12 -13.13 14.76 2.87
N SER A 13 -13.70 15.37 1.84
CA SER A 13 -14.39 14.66 0.75
C SER A 13 -13.40 13.87 -0.12
N LEU A 14 -13.91 12.92 -0.92
CA LEU A 14 -13.09 12.20 -1.90
C LEU A 14 -12.49 13.12 -2.96
N GLU A 15 -13.20 14.18 -3.33
CA GLU A 15 -12.75 15.18 -4.29
C GLU A 15 -11.58 16.00 -3.72
N GLU A 16 -11.70 16.48 -2.49
CA GLU A 16 -10.61 17.18 -1.79
C GLU A 16 -9.41 16.26 -1.56
N TYR A 17 -9.64 15.00 -1.19
CA TYR A 17 -8.57 14.01 -1.06
C TYR A 17 -7.80 13.85 -2.37
N LYS A 18 -8.49 13.69 -3.50
CA LYS A 18 -7.88 13.61 -4.82
C LYS A 18 -7.12 14.90 -5.17
N ALA A 19 -7.77 16.06 -5.04
CA ALA A 19 -7.17 17.36 -5.34
C ALA A 19 -5.89 17.63 -4.52
N ASN A 20 -5.89 17.23 -3.25
CA ASN A 20 -4.70 17.34 -2.39
C ASN A 20 -3.55 16.46 -2.89
N LEU A 21 -3.82 15.24 -3.35
CA LEU A 21 -2.79 14.37 -3.93
C LEU A 21 -2.24 14.91 -5.26
N GLU A 22 -3.12 15.49 -6.10
CA GLU A 22 -2.71 16.15 -7.34
C GLU A 22 -1.79 17.35 -7.06
N LYS A 23 -2.17 18.18 -6.08
CA LYS A 23 -1.37 19.33 -5.62
C LYS A 23 -0.01 18.89 -5.12
N LEU A 24 0.05 17.94 -4.18
CA LEU A 24 1.32 17.43 -3.63
C LEU A 24 2.23 16.85 -4.72
N ALA A 25 1.69 16.06 -5.65
CA ALA A 25 2.46 15.51 -6.75
C ALA A 25 2.96 16.61 -7.70
N THR A 26 2.17 17.64 -7.96
CA THR A 26 2.55 18.78 -8.80
C THR A 26 3.67 19.59 -8.15
N GLU A 27 3.56 19.91 -6.86
CA GLU A 27 4.60 20.61 -6.11
C GLU A 27 5.94 19.85 -6.10
N VAL A 28 5.90 18.52 -5.97
CA VAL A 28 7.12 17.69 -6.09
C VAL A 28 7.74 17.81 -7.49
N LYS A 29 6.95 17.86 -8.56
CA LYS A 29 7.47 18.05 -9.93
C LYS A 29 8.06 19.43 -10.13
N GLU A 30 7.41 20.47 -9.64
CA GLU A 30 7.87 21.86 -9.72
C GLU A 30 9.19 22.04 -8.96
N ALA A 31 9.39 21.32 -7.86
CA ALA A 31 10.65 21.24 -7.14
C ALA A 31 11.73 20.36 -7.81
N GLY A 32 11.47 19.82 -9.01
CA GLY A 32 12.40 18.97 -9.77
C GLY A 32 12.41 17.49 -9.37
N GLY A 33 11.51 17.07 -8.48
CA GLY A 33 11.34 15.68 -8.07
C GLY A 33 10.52 14.84 -9.05
N THR A 34 10.58 13.52 -8.89
CA THR A 34 9.68 12.59 -9.61
C THR A 34 8.73 11.93 -8.61
N PRO A 35 7.48 12.42 -8.47
CA PRO A 35 6.54 11.84 -7.50
C PRO A 35 6.16 10.41 -7.88
N ILE A 36 5.87 9.59 -6.90
CA ILE A 36 5.23 8.28 -7.07
C ILE A 36 4.13 8.18 -6.01
N LEU A 37 2.88 8.06 -6.44
CA LEU A 37 1.76 7.93 -5.51
C LEU A 37 1.55 6.45 -5.17
N ILE A 38 1.58 6.10 -3.89
CA ILE A 38 1.38 4.72 -3.42
C ILE A 38 0.01 4.67 -2.75
N THR A 39 -0.87 3.76 -3.20
CA THR A 39 -2.17 3.55 -2.55
C THR A 39 -1.94 3.05 -1.12
N SER A 40 -2.84 3.37 -0.18
CA SER A 40 -2.69 2.88 1.20
C SER A 40 -2.69 1.36 1.24
N LEU A 41 -1.95 0.79 2.19
CA LEU A 41 -2.04 -0.64 2.51
C LEU A 41 -3.50 -1.03 2.84
N THR A 42 -3.88 -2.28 2.60
CA THR A 42 -5.17 -2.78 3.07
C THR A 42 -5.21 -2.90 4.60
N ARG A 43 -6.39 -2.69 5.20
CA ARG A 43 -6.58 -3.09 6.61
C ARG A 43 -6.73 -4.61 6.67
N ARG A 44 -6.18 -5.24 7.69
CA ARG A 44 -6.26 -6.70 7.89
C ARG A 44 -7.56 -7.10 8.59
N LYS A 45 -8.68 -6.51 8.18
CA LYS A 45 -10.01 -6.77 8.74
C LYS A 45 -10.81 -7.60 7.74
N PHE A 46 -11.32 -8.74 8.19
CA PHE A 46 -12.10 -9.65 7.36
C PHE A 46 -13.61 -9.42 7.51
N ASP A 47 -14.36 -9.81 6.49
CA ASP A 47 -15.80 -9.95 6.44
C ASP A 47 -16.09 -11.32 5.79
N GLY A 48 -16.34 -12.33 6.64
CA GLY A 48 -16.24 -13.73 6.23
C GLY A 48 -14.81 -14.11 5.85
N ASP A 49 -14.65 -14.83 4.74
CA ASP A 49 -13.34 -15.36 4.31
C ASP A 49 -12.48 -14.36 3.53
N ARG A 50 -12.90 -13.09 3.44
CA ARG A 50 -12.21 -12.07 2.64
C ARG A 50 -11.99 -10.78 3.40
N VAL A 51 -10.91 -10.10 3.05
CA VAL A 51 -10.63 -8.73 3.52
C VAL A 51 -11.76 -7.78 3.14
N ARG A 52 -12.23 -7.01 4.12
CA ARG A 52 -13.14 -5.88 3.90
C ARG A 52 -12.37 -4.72 3.28
N GLU A 53 -12.57 -4.47 1.98
CA GLU A 53 -11.91 -3.42 1.20
C GLU A 53 -12.43 -1.99 1.51
N ASN A 54 -12.36 -1.55 2.77
CA ASN A 54 -12.88 -0.26 3.24
C ASN A 54 -12.06 0.98 2.84
N LEU A 55 -11.06 0.80 1.96
CA LEU A 55 -10.26 1.87 1.37
C LEU A 55 -10.36 1.90 -0.16
N LYS A 56 -11.29 1.15 -0.75
CA LYS A 56 -11.46 1.05 -2.20
C LYS A 56 -11.59 2.42 -2.87
N GLU A 57 -12.39 3.31 -2.28
CA GLU A 57 -12.59 4.67 -2.81
C GLU A 57 -11.30 5.51 -2.74
N GLN A 58 -10.58 5.50 -1.61
CA GLN A 58 -9.31 6.22 -1.46
C GLN A 58 -8.23 5.65 -2.38
N ARG A 59 -8.19 4.33 -2.59
CA ARG A 59 -7.34 3.67 -3.59
C ARG A 59 -7.64 4.22 -4.99
N GLU A 60 -8.92 4.24 -5.37
CA GLU A 60 -9.36 4.74 -6.68
C GLU A 60 -9.02 6.21 -6.89
N GLN A 61 -9.27 7.06 -5.90
CA GLN A 61 -8.92 8.48 -5.96
C GLN A 61 -7.41 8.72 -6.03
N THR A 62 -6.61 7.91 -5.34
CA THR A 62 -5.13 8.00 -5.42
C THR A 62 -4.64 7.68 -6.84
N ILE A 63 -5.21 6.64 -7.47
CA ILE A 63 -4.88 6.27 -8.85
C ILE A 63 -5.40 7.34 -9.83
N ALA A 64 -6.60 7.88 -9.61
CA ALA A 64 -7.16 8.95 -10.42
C ALA A 64 -6.30 10.22 -10.37
N ALA A 65 -5.87 10.64 -9.18
CA ALA A 65 -4.93 11.75 -8.99
C ALA A 65 -3.63 11.50 -9.76
N ALA A 66 -3.05 10.31 -9.62
CA ALA A 66 -1.81 9.96 -10.33
C ALA A 66 -1.95 10.08 -11.85
N LYS A 67 -3.08 9.62 -12.40
CA LYS A 67 -3.40 9.73 -13.83
C LYS A 67 -3.57 11.18 -14.26
N ALA A 68 -4.33 11.98 -13.50
CA ALA A 68 -4.64 13.36 -13.82
C ALA A 68 -3.36 14.21 -13.97
N VAL A 69 -2.43 14.09 -13.02
CA VAL A 69 -1.17 14.83 -13.08
C VAL A 69 -0.06 14.07 -13.81
N ARG A 70 -0.37 12.97 -14.50
CA ARG A 70 0.59 12.15 -15.26
C ARG A 70 1.82 11.76 -14.43
N THR A 71 1.60 11.09 -13.30
CA THR A 71 2.65 10.52 -12.48
C THR A 71 2.50 9.01 -12.30
N THR A 72 3.59 8.37 -11.88
CA THR A 72 3.60 6.93 -11.57
C THR A 72 2.81 6.67 -10.29
N TRP A 73 2.09 5.54 -10.25
CA TRP A 73 1.52 5.02 -9.02
C TRP A 73 1.90 3.56 -8.78
N LEU A 74 1.89 3.15 -7.52
CA LEU A 74 2.01 1.77 -7.07
C LEU A 74 0.72 1.39 -6.33
N ASP A 75 0.11 0.28 -6.74
CA ASP A 75 -1.16 -0.17 -6.16
C ASP A 75 -0.95 -1.17 -5.02
N LEU A 76 -0.37 -0.67 -3.92
CA LEU A 76 -0.12 -1.46 -2.71
C LEU A 76 -1.42 -1.98 -2.10
N ASN A 77 -2.50 -1.21 -2.14
CA ASN A 77 -3.80 -1.64 -1.60
C ASN A 77 -4.27 -2.94 -2.23
N ARG A 78 -4.22 -3.03 -3.57
CA ARG A 78 -4.64 -4.24 -4.27
C ARG A 78 -3.69 -5.41 -3.98
N ALA A 79 -2.38 -5.19 -4.14
CA ALA A 79 -1.38 -6.24 -3.92
C ALA A 79 -1.43 -6.81 -2.49
N SER A 80 -1.61 -5.94 -1.50
CA SER A 80 -1.73 -6.37 -0.09
C SER A 80 -3.06 -7.05 0.22
N THR A 81 -4.18 -6.60 -0.37
CA THR A 81 -5.46 -7.31 -0.26
C THR A 81 -5.38 -8.72 -0.83
N ASP A 82 -4.75 -8.89 -1.99
CA ASP A 82 -4.57 -10.21 -2.60
C ASP A 82 -3.69 -11.11 -1.71
N TYR A 83 -2.58 -10.60 -1.20
CA TYR A 83 -1.69 -11.33 -0.30
C TYR A 83 -2.37 -11.73 1.02
N ILE A 84 -3.06 -10.79 1.68
CA ILE A 84 -3.75 -11.08 2.95
C ILE A 84 -4.88 -12.08 2.74
N ASN A 85 -5.62 -12.02 1.63
CA ASN A 85 -6.63 -13.03 1.31
C ASN A 85 -6.00 -14.42 1.06
N ALA A 86 -4.82 -14.48 0.45
CA ALA A 86 -4.14 -15.75 0.18
C ALA A 86 -3.67 -16.46 1.47
N ILE A 87 -3.15 -15.70 2.44
CA ILE A 87 -2.61 -16.26 3.69
C ILE A 87 -3.66 -16.45 4.79
N GLY A 88 -4.83 -15.81 4.66
CA GLY A 88 -5.95 -15.89 5.61
C GLY A 88 -5.83 -14.97 6.82
N GLU A 89 -6.92 -14.84 7.58
CA GLU A 89 -7.03 -13.89 8.71
C GLU A 89 -6.01 -14.15 9.81
N THR A 90 -5.78 -15.41 10.20
CA THR A 90 -4.83 -15.76 11.27
C THR A 90 -3.43 -15.25 10.93
N ASN A 91 -2.93 -15.57 9.75
CA ASN A 91 -1.62 -15.09 9.29
C ASN A 91 -1.62 -13.58 8.99
N GLY A 92 -2.75 -13.01 8.53
CA GLY A 92 -2.88 -11.57 8.38
C GLY A 92 -2.72 -10.84 9.71
N SER A 93 -3.34 -11.36 10.77
CA SER A 93 -3.29 -10.78 12.12
C SER A 93 -1.90 -10.78 12.74
N TYR A 94 -1.02 -11.70 12.31
CA TYR A 94 0.40 -11.73 12.70
C TYR A 94 1.13 -10.41 12.42
N TYR A 95 0.68 -9.62 11.43
CA TYR A 95 1.33 -8.34 11.10
C TYR A 95 0.80 -7.14 11.90
N ASN A 96 -0.19 -7.35 12.77
CA ASN A 96 -0.76 -6.26 13.58
C ASN A 96 0.23 -5.80 14.65
N LEU A 97 0.29 -4.49 14.89
CA LEU A 97 1.13 -3.93 15.96
C LEU A 97 0.77 -4.50 17.34
N LYS A 98 -0.53 -4.73 17.55
CA LYS A 98 -1.11 -5.36 18.73
C LYS A 98 -2.45 -5.99 18.37
N GLU A 99 -2.95 -6.87 19.22
CA GLU A 99 -4.25 -7.49 19.03
C GLU A 99 -5.35 -6.44 18.79
N GLY A 100 -6.20 -6.69 17.79
CA GLY A 100 -7.26 -5.78 17.36
C GLY A 100 -6.80 -4.56 16.52
N ASP A 101 -5.50 -4.27 16.43
CA ASP A 101 -4.99 -3.16 15.62
C ASP A 101 -4.75 -3.57 14.17
N ASN A 102 -5.83 -3.54 13.39
CA ASN A 102 -5.82 -3.89 11.97
C ASN A 102 -5.32 -2.76 11.05
N THR A 103 -4.78 -1.67 11.61
CA THR A 103 -4.25 -0.53 10.84
C THR A 103 -2.73 -0.46 10.95
N HIS A 104 -2.17 -0.45 12.16
CA HIS A 104 -0.74 -0.33 12.37
C HIS A 104 -0.03 -1.68 12.27
N LEU A 105 1.22 -1.64 11.77
CA LEU A 105 2.03 -2.82 11.55
C LEU A 105 2.97 -3.04 12.74
N ASN A 106 3.30 -4.31 13.01
CA ASN A 106 4.50 -4.65 13.75
C ASN A 106 5.73 -4.72 12.81
N VAL A 107 6.89 -5.02 13.38
CA VAL A 107 8.17 -5.10 12.66
C VAL A 107 8.11 -6.10 11.49
N ALA A 108 7.49 -7.27 11.67
CA ALA A 108 7.34 -8.26 10.60
C ALA A 108 6.50 -7.69 9.44
N GLY A 109 5.36 -7.07 9.75
CA GLY A 109 4.50 -6.42 8.77
C GLY A 109 5.22 -5.30 8.01
N GLU A 110 6.01 -4.49 8.71
CA GLU A 110 6.81 -3.43 8.08
C GLU A 110 7.79 -3.98 7.05
N LYS A 111 8.49 -5.08 7.36
CA LYS A 111 9.41 -5.75 6.43
C LYS A 111 8.66 -6.33 5.23
N VAL A 112 7.58 -7.08 5.46
CA VAL A 112 6.78 -7.74 4.40
C VAL A 112 6.17 -6.71 3.45
N PHE A 113 5.45 -5.71 3.95
CA PHE A 113 4.81 -4.72 3.09
C PHE A 113 5.81 -3.71 2.52
N GLY A 114 6.91 -3.44 3.21
CA GLY A 114 8.04 -2.68 2.67
C GLY A 114 8.68 -3.36 1.47
N ARG A 115 8.91 -4.68 1.54
CA ARG A 115 9.38 -5.48 0.40
C ARG A 115 8.39 -5.45 -0.76
N MET A 116 7.10 -5.57 -0.48
CA MET A 116 6.04 -5.48 -1.50
C MET A 116 6.08 -4.13 -2.24
N VAL A 117 6.25 -3.01 -1.53
CA VAL A 117 6.42 -1.68 -2.15
C VAL A 117 7.67 -1.64 -3.03
N ALA A 118 8.79 -2.14 -2.53
CA ALA A 118 10.04 -2.16 -3.29
C ALA A 118 9.93 -3.04 -4.56
N ASP A 119 9.20 -4.16 -4.50
CA ASP A 119 8.95 -5.01 -5.67
C ASP A 119 8.02 -4.35 -6.69
N LEU A 120 6.94 -3.72 -6.23
CA LEU A 120 6.07 -2.92 -7.08
C LEU A 120 6.84 -1.80 -7.77
N LEU A 121 7.71 -1.10 -7.02
CA LEU A 121 8.57 -0.05 -7.55
C LEU A 121 9.53 -0.60 -8.61
N GLY A 122 10.21 -1.70 -8.32
CA GLY A 122 11.14 -2.35 -9.24
C GLY A 122 10.47 -2.93 -10.50
N ARG A 123 9.20 -3.32 -10.43
CA ARG A 123 8.38 -3.73 -11.60
C ARG A 123 7.97 -2.53 -12.44
N LYS A 124 7.56 -1.42 -11.79
CA LYS A 124 7.08 -0.20 -12.46
C LYS A 124 8.20 0.66 -13.03
N ARG A 125 9.37 0.67 -12.36
CA ARG A 125 10.55 1.48 -12.68
C ARG A 125 11.82 0.63 -12.53
N GLY A 126 12.09 -0.22 -13.52
CA GLY A 126 13.20 -1.18 -13.50
C GLY A 126 14.57 -0.57 -13.18
N GLN A 127 14.82 0.68 -13.60
CA GLN A 127 16.07 1.38 -13.31
C GLN A 127 16.31 1.62 -11.82
N LEU A 128 15.25 1.67 -10.99
CA LEU A 128 15.37 1.89 -9.56
C LEU A 128 15.79 0.64 -8.79
N ARG A 129 15.73 -0.56 -9.41
CA ARG A 129 16.12 -1.82 -8.77
C ARG A 129 17.54 -1.78 -8.19
N ARG A 130 18.46 -1.04 -8.81
CA ARG A 130 19.84 -0.89 -8.34
C ARG A 130 19.96 -0.22 -6.96
N TYR A 131 18.93 0.49 -6.52
CA TYR A 131 18.88 1.18 -5.22
C TYR A 131 18.06 0.41 -4.18
N LEU A 132 17.51 -0.76 -4.54
CA LEU A 132 16.71 -1.57 -3.65
C LEU A 132 17.55 -2.75 -3.16
N ALA A 133 17.73 -2.85 -1.84
CA ALA A 133 18.33 -4.04 -1.24
C ALA A 133 17.53 -5.28 -1.67
N PRO A 134 18.15 -6.32 -2.23
CA PRO A 134 17.43 -7.51 -2.66
C PRO A 134 17.00 -8.34 -1.43
N ASN A 135 15.81 -8.94 -1.51
CA ASN A 135 15.43 -10.06 -0.66
C ASN A 135 14.54 -10.99 -1.49
N LYS A 136 15.20 -11.92 -2.20
CA LYS A 136 14.53 -12.80 -3.16
C LYS A 136 13.58 -13.78 -2.44
N ALA A 137 14.00 -14.34 -1.31
CA ALA A 137 13.21 -15.30 -0.55
C ALA A 137 11.89 -14.67 -0.07
N LEU A 138 11.93 -13.47 0.52
CA LEU A 138 10.74 -12.75 0.94
C LEU A 138 9.84 -12.39 -0.25
N SER A 139 10.42 -11.90 -1.35
CA SER A 139 9.66 -11.60 -2.56
C SER A 139 8.94 -12.83 -3.11
N GLU A 140 9.62 -13.98 -3.20
CA GLU A 140 9.03 -15.22 -3.73
C GLU A 140 7.83 -15.67 -2.90
N LYS A 141 7.95 -15.69 -1.56
CA LYS A 141 6.80 -16.01 -0.68
C LYS A 141 5.63 -15.06 -0.86
N ILE A 142 5.88 -13.74 -0.81
CA ILE A 142 4.83 -12.72 -0.94
C ILE A 142 4.05 -12.92 -2.24
N TRP A 143 4.75 -13.09 -3.37
CA TRP A 143 4.12 -13.20 -4.67
C TRP A 143 3.56 -14.60 -4.98
N ALA A 144 3.95 -15.62 -4.22
CA ALA A 144 3.32 -16.94 -4.22
C ALA A 144 2.04 -17.00 -3.36
N GLY A 145 1.75 -15.97 -2.55
CA GLY A 145 0.64 -15.98 -1.61
C GLY A 145 0.90 -16.82 -0.37
N GLU A 146 2.18 -17.06 -0.05
CA GLU A 146 2.62 -17.85 1.09
C GLU A 146 2.92 -16.94 2.30
N PHE A 147 2.62 -17.41 3.50
CA PHE A 147 2.90 -16.66 4.72
C PHE A 147 4.40 -16.40 4.90
N ALA A 148 4.75 -15.13 5.08
CA ALA A 148 6.10 -14.67 5.34
C ALA A 148 6.25 -14.09 6.75
N THR A 149 7.36 -14.39 7.42
CA THR A 149 7.64 -13.87 8.77
C THR A 149 8.31 -12.50 8.74
N GLY A 150 8.87 -12.11 7.58
CA GLY A 150 9.69 -10.91 7.43
C GLY A 150 11.16 -11.14 7.74
N ASP A 151 11.56 -12.34 8.17
CA ASP A 151 12.94 -12.72 8.49
C ASP A 151 13.54 -13.71 7.46
N GLU A 152 12.89 -13.88 6.31
CA GLU A 152 13.45 -14.56 5.13
C GLU A 152 14.77 -13.93 4.65
#